data_AF-A0A924WE52-F1
#
_entry.id   AF-A0A924WE52-F1
#
_cell.length_a   1.000
_cell.length_b   1.000
_cell.length_c   1.000
_cell.angle_alpha   90.00
_cell.angle_beta   90.00
_cell.angle_gamma   90.00
#
_symmetry.space_group_name_H-M   'P 1'
#
loop_
_entity.id
_entity.type
_entity.pdbx_description
1 polymer ?
#
loop_
_entity_poly.entity_id
_entity_poly.type
_entity_poly.pdbx_seq_one_letter_code
_entity_poly.pdbx_strand_id
1 'polypeptide(L)'
;MKLLIIAVLTVGYFLWSGCHNLEPLPPEEKPLTCEDTIWIFHPGIMEHGFIKAIKTCRDWKASGEVRLFNTMPNHMSISGNTYSAYALTNGDTSFLLAEGIYFEAPKKVGKFPLFSTSNLLQDKASCTFSKIDIDVVSANWSVDDTEPDNNIEITEIDTLSKRVKGRFNVHLKKDFSVSGAVHFPSKLYFKDGEFDVEIIN
;
A
#
# COMPACT_ATOMS: atom_id res chain seq x y z
N MET A 1 -74.49 -26.15 -15.42
CA MET A 1 -75.41 -25.33 -14.60
C MET A 1 -74.93 -25.39 -13.16
N LYS A 2 -74.56 -24.24 -12.56
CA LYS A 2 -74.21 -23.97 -11.13
C LYS A 2 -72.84 -24.50 -10.63
N LEU A 3 -71.87 -23.59 -10.41
CA LEU A 3 -71.46 -22.93 -9.13
C LEU A 3 -70.62 -23.88 -8.24
N LEU A 4 -69.29 -23.78 -8.20
CA LEU A 4 -68.44 -22.88 -7.37
C LEU A 4 -68.71 -23.00 -5.87
N ILE A 5 -67.71 -23.46 -5.09
CA ILE A 5 -67.25 -22.92 -3.79
C ILE A 5 -65.92 -23.59 -3.38
N ILE A 6 -65.07 -22.76 -2.78
CA ILE A 6 -63.66 -22.87 -2.40
C ILE A 6 -63.52 -23.47 -0.97
N ALA A 7 -62.42 -24.20 -0.69
CA ALA A 7 -61.56 -24.08 0.52
C ALA A 7 -60.60 -25.29 0.63
N VAL A 8 -59.31 -25.13 0.32
CA VAL A 8 -58.16 -24.96 1.26
C VAL A 8 -58.06 -26.06 2.33
N LEU A 9 -57.07 -26.96 2.20
CA LEU A 9 -56.04 -27.29 3.21
C LEU A 9 -55.27 -28.55 2.79
N THR A 10 -54.03 -28.64 3.28
CA THR A 10 -53.06 -29.76 3.19
C THR A 10 -52.25 -29.80 1.89
N VAL A 11 -51.00 -29.35 1.94
CA VAL A 11 -49.82 -30.21 2.14
C VAL A 11 -48.68 -29.31 2.61
N GLY A 12 -48.33 -29.42 3.89
CA GLY A 12 -47.08 -28.88 4.42
C GLY A 12 -45.97 -29.89 4.21
N TYR A 13 -45.07 -29.61 3.27
CA TYR A 13 -43.74 -30.20 3.19
C TYR A 13 -42.83 -29.18 2.54
N PHE A 14 -41.97 -28.55 3.33
CA PHE A 14 -40.59 -28.20 3.00
C PHE A 14 -39.96 -27.67 4.28
N LEU A 15 -39.40 -28.61 5.07
CA LEU A 15 -38.32 -28.29 5.98
C LEU A 15 -37.10 -27.93 5.11
N TRP A 16 -37.01 -26.67 4.71
CA TRP A 16 -35.76 -26.11 4.21
C TRP A 16 -35.15 -25.35 5.37
N SER A 17 -34.32 -26.08 6.12
CA SER A 17 -33.36 -25.52 7.07
C SER A 17 -32.43 -24.58 6.30
N GLY A 18 -32.81 -23.31 6.25
CA GLY A 18 -31.91 -22.22 5.91
C GLY A 18 -30.86 -22.10 7.01
N CYS A 19 -29.81 -22.92 6.92
CA CYS A 19 -28.52 -22.54 7.48
C CYS A 19 -28.08 -21.30 6.69
N HIS A 20 -28.40 -20.12 7.22
CA HIS A 20 -27.57 -18.96 6.97
C HIS A 20 -26.18 -19.34 7.49
N ASN A 21 -25.28 -19.69 6.56
CA ASN A 21 -23.86 -19.55 6.80
C ASN A 21 -23.65 -18.06 7.08
N LEU A 22 -23.75 -17.69 8.36
CA LEU A 22 -23.17 -16.46 8.85
C LEU A 22 -21.69 -16.57 8.47
N GLU A 23 -21.28 -15.82 7.45
CA GLU A 23 -19.87 -15.56 7.22
C GLU A 23 -19.30 -15.13 8.59
N PRO A 24 -18.25 -15.81 9.08
CA PRO A 24 -17.65 -15.41 10.35
C PRO A 24 -17.32 -13.92 10.24
N LEU A 25 -17.82 -13.15 11.21
CA LEU A 25 -17.49 -11.74 11.30
C LEU A 25 -15.96 -11.61 11.17
N PRO A 26 -15.46 -10.69 10.33
CA PRO A 26 -14.03 -10.48 10.24
C PRO A 26 -13.50 -10.29 11.66
N PRO A 27 -12.40 -10.97 12.03
CA PRO A 27 -11.88 -10.92 13.37
C PRO A 27 -11.67 -9.47 13.78
N GLU A 28 -12.15 -9.11 14.98
CA GLU A 28 -12.03 -7.78 15.55
C GLU A 28 -10.56 -7.34 15.48
N GLU A 29 -10.28 -6.31 14.68
CA GLU A 29 -8.91 -5.84 14.43
C GLU A 29 -8.33 -5.27 15.73
N LYS A 30 -7.40 -6.00 16.35
CA LYS A 30 -6.64 -5.46 17.47
C LYS A 30 -5.81 -4.26 17.01
N PRO A 31 -5.71 -3.19 17.81
CA PRO A 31 -4.81 -2.09 17.51
C PRO A 31 -3.38 -2.61 17.36
N LEU A 32 -2.69 -2.21 16.29
CA LEU A 32 -1.29 -2.61 16.06
C LEU A 32 -0.45 -2.24 17.27
N THR A 33 0.26 -3.22 17.82
CA THR A 33 1.33 -2.95 18.78
C THR A 33 2.65 -2.80 18.05
N CYS A 34 3.58 -2.07 18.66
CA CYS A 34 4.93 -1.92 18.11
C CYS A 34 5.70 -3.23 17.97
N GLU A 35 5.25 -4.28 18.67
CA GLU A 35 5.84 -5.61 18.62
C GLU A 35 5.29 -6.41 17.44
N ASP A 36 4.13 -6.08 16.86
CA ASP A 36 3.55 -6.83 15.71
C ASP A 36 4.30 -6.61 14.37
N THR A 37 5.34 -5.76 14.37
CA THR A 37 6.14 -5.40 13.18
C THR A 37 7.58 -5.96 13.23
N ILE A 38 7.78 -7.13 13.85
CA ILE A 38 9.08 -7.76 14.25
C ILE A 38 10.19 -7.77 13.18
N TRP A 39 9.89 -7.62 11.89
CA TRP A 39 10.91 -7.62 10.84
C TRP A 39 11.63 -6.27 10.75
N ILE A 40 12.91 -6.27 11.12
CA ILE A 40 13.79 -5.11 10.97
C ILE A 40 14.35 -5.13 9.55
N PHE A 41 13.99 -4.12 8.75
CA PHE A 41 14.58 -3.86 7.45
C PHE A 41 15.54 -2.67 7.54
N HIS A 42 16.60 -2.71 6.74
CA HIS A 42 17.61 -1.68 6.65
C HIS A 42 17.46 -0.91 5.33
N PRO A 43 17.81 0.39 5.29
CA PRO A 43 17.70 1.20 4.08
C PRO A 43 18.58 0.73 2.92
N GLY A 44 19.58 -0.14 3.16
CA GLY A 44 20.59 -0.46 2.17
C GLY A 44 21.48 0.74 1.84
N ILE A 45 22.12 0.71 0.66
CA ILE A 45 22.92 1.82 0.15
C ILE A 45 21.99 2.91 -0.40
N MET A 46 22.12 4.14 0.11
CA MET A 46 21.28 5.30 -0.24
C MET A 46 21.95 6.15 -1.34
N GLU A 47 22.43 5.51 -2.41
CA GLU A 47 23.16 6.18 -3.50
C GLU A 47 22.35 7.31 -4.14
N HIS A 48 21.07 7.06 -4.41
CA HIS A 48 20.17 8.01 -5.06
C HIS A 48 19.38 8.88 -4.07
N GLY A 49 19.63 8.76 -2.76
CA GLY A 49 18.95 9.53 -1.72
C GLY A 49 18.10 8.67 -0.81
N PHE A 50 17.17 9.31 -0.10
CA PHE A 50 16.45 8.67 1.00
C PHE A 50 14.97 9.02 1.03
N ILE A 51 14.21 8.11 1.62
CA ILE A 51 12.87 8.34 2.14
C ILE A 51 12.87 7.94 3.61
N LYS A 52 12.27 8.75 4.48
CA LYS A 52 12.11 8.45 5.91
C LYS A 52 10.70 8.79 6.38
N ALA A 53 10.24 8.12 7.42
CA ALA A 53 8.94 8.37 8.07
C ALA A 53 8.89 7.65 9.42
N ILE A 54 7.83 7.88 10.20
CA ILE A 54 7.44 6.99 11.29
C ILE A 54 6.48 5.94 10.71
N LYS A 55 6.94 4.70 10.54
CA LYS A 55 6.11 3.57 10.10
C LYS A 55 5.47 2.92 11.31
N THR A 56 4.17 3.07 11.44
CA THR A 56 3.37 2.68 12.59
C THR A 56 3.90 3.35 13.87
N CYS A 57 4.94 2.83 14.51
CA CYS A 57 5.47 3.44 15.73
C CYS A 57 6.98 3.37 15.83
N ARG A 58 7.66 3.18 14.70
CA ARG A 58 9.12 3.13 14.62
C ARG A 58 9.61 4.02 13.50
N ASP A 59 10.79 4.58 13.70
CA ASP A 59 11.51 5.24 12.63
C ASP A 59 11.76 4.25 11.50
N TRP A 60 11.44 4.69 10.29
CA TRP A 60 11.63 3.93 9.07
C TRP A 60 12.42 4.79 8.10
N LYS A 61 13.40 4.16 7.44
CA LYS A 61 14.27 4.81 6.47
C LYS A 61 14.55 3.83 5.34
N ALA A 62 14.55 4.35 4.12
CA ALA A 62 14.71 3.60 2.88
C ALA A 62 15.68 4.29 1.91
N SER A 63 16.33 3.50 1.06
CA SER A 63 17.00 4.00 -0.13
C SER A 63 15.95 4.40 -1.15
N GLY A 64 16.05 5.65 -1.62
CA GLY A 64 15.01 6.28 -2.42
C GLY A 64 15.50 6.71 -3.79
N GLU A 65 14.60 6.66 -4.77
CA GLU A 65 14.83 7.12 -6.14
C GLU A 65 13.56 7.68 -6.77
N VAL A 66 13.72 8.48 -7.82
CA VAL A 66 12.64 8.93 -8.70
C VAL A 66 12.88 8.47 -10.12
N ARG A 67 11.85 7.91 -10.77
CA ARG A 67 11.85 7.58 -12.19
C ARG A 67 10.82 8.42 -12.92
N LEU A 68 11.20 8.91 -14.09
CA LEU A 68 10.28 9.58 -15.01
C LEU A 68 9.68 8.57 -15.98
N PHE A 69 8.38 8.63 -16.18
CA PHE A 69 7.73 7.78 -17.16
C PHE A 69 7.84 8.37 -18.56
N ASN A 70 8.46 7.63 -19.47
CA ASN A 70 8.50 8.02 -20.89
C ASN A 70 7.10 8.06 -21.52
N THR A 71 6.22 7.15 -21.11
CA THR A 71 4.84 7.06 -21.59
C THR A 71 3.89 8.07 -20.94
N MET A 72 4.29 8.66 -19.81
CA MET A 72 3.44 9.51 -18.98
C MET A 72 4.24 10.71 -18.49
N PRO A 73 4.56 11.66 -19.40
CA PRO A 73 5.55 12.72 -19.13
C PRO A 73 5.14 13.67 -17.99
N ASN A 74 3.87 13.66 -17.60
CA ASN A 74 3.32 14.50 -16.54
C ASN A 74 3.31 13.82 -15.16
N HIS A 75 3.74 12.56 -15.05
CA HIS A 75 3.82 11.83 -13.80
C HIS A 75 5.25 11.34 -13.55
N MET A 76 5.53 11.07 -12.28
CA MET A 76 6.78 10.49 -11.82
C MET A 76 6.49 9.39 -10.81
N SER A 77 7.37 8.41 -10.77
CA SER A 77 7.41 7.38 -9.75
C SER A 77 8.44 7.78 -8.70
N ILE A 78 8.04 7.81 -7.43
CA ILE A 78 8.94 7.96 -6.28
C ILE A 78 8.91 6.64 -5.54
N SER A 79 10.05 6.04 -5.25
CA SER A 79 10.09 4.75 -4.54
C SER A 79 11.13 4.76 -3.42
N GLY A 80 10.86 4.00 -2.37
CA GLY A 80 11.75 3.81 -1.24
C GLY A 80 11.79 2.34 -0.83
N ASN A 81 12.95 1.72 -0.92
CA ASN A 81 13.15 0.30 -0.62
C ASN A 81 14.00 0.08 0.63
N THR A 82 13.66 -0.97 1.36
CA THR A 82 14.38 -1.48 2.52
C THR A 82 14.59 -2.98 2.38
N TYR A 83 15.63 -3.51 3.02
CA TYR A 83 16.14 -4.87 2.81
C TYR A 83 16.39 -5.58 4.13
N SER A 84 16.13 -6.88 4.18
CA SER A 84 16.51 -7.67 5.36
C SER A 84 18.03 -7.80 5.49
N ALA A 85 18.53 -7.89 6.73
CA ALA A 85 19.97 -7.96 7.03
C ALA A 85 20.70 -9.16 6.40
N TYR A 86 19.98 -10.20 5.97
CA TYR A 86 20.58 -11.37 5.29
C TYR A 86 21.09 -11.03 3.87
N ALA A 87 20.68 -9.90 3.29
CA ALA A 87 21.07 -9.48 1.94
C ALA A 87 22.40 -8.68 1.87
N LEU A 88 23.30 -8.82 2.87
CA LEU A 88 24.49 -7.97 3.01
C LEU A 88 25.84 -8.71 2.83
N THR A 89 25.88 -9.85 2.15
CA THR A 89 27.15 -10.36 1.61
C THR A 89 27.52 -9.60 0.33
N ASN A 90 28.69 -8.96 0.32
CA ASN A 90 29.19 -8.17 -0.81
C ASN A 90 29.05 -8.92 -2.14
N GLY A 91 28.24 -8.38 -3.05
CA GLY A 91 28.07 -8.88 -4.42
C GLY A 91 26.85 -9.78 -4.65
N ASP A 92 26.06 -10.09 -3.61
CA ASP A 92 24.81 -10.84 -3.78
C ASP A 92 23.63 -9.87 -3.88
N THR A 93 23.14 -9.66 -5.10
CA THR A 93 21.96 -8.83 -5.40
C THR A 93 20.66 -9.63 -5.37
N SER A 94 20.67 -10.88 -4.88
CA SER A 94 19.44 -11.61 -4.66
C SER A 94 18.70 -10.99 -3.47
N PHE A 95 17.73 -10.13 -3.77
CA PHE A 95 16.86 -9.51 -2.77
C PHE A 95 15.98 -10.58 -2.13
N LEU A 96 16.51 -11.28 -1.12
CA LEU A 96 15.79 -12.38 -0.48
C LEU A 96 14.50 -11.89 0.20
N LEU A 97 14.52 -10.70 0.80
CA LEU A 97 13.36 -10.08 1.42
C LEU A 97 13.50 -8.55 1.35
N ALA A 98 12.50 -7.88 0.77
CA ALA A 98 12.45 -6.42 0.68
C ALA A 98 11.06 -5.88 1.06
N GLU A 99 11.05 -4.65 1.53
CA GLU A 99 9.84 -3.87 1.72
C GLU A 99 10.00 -2.53 1.00
N GLY A 100 9.01 -2.16 0.19
CA GLY A 100 9.05 -0.97 -0.66
C GLY A 100 7.80 -0.14 -0.54
N ILE A 101 7.96 1.17 -0.37
CA ILE A 101 6.90 2.16 -0.60
C ILE A 101 7.05 2.72 -2.01
N TYR A 102 5.94 2.92 -2.68
CA TYR A 102 5.90 3.39 -4.05
C TYR A 102 4.81 4.44 -4.20
N PHE A 103 5.15 5.59 -4.74
CA PHE A 103 4.24 6.65 -5.09
C PHE A 103 4.25 6.87 -6.59
N GLU A 104 3.07 7.10 -7.13
CA GLU A 104 2.89 7.74 -8.42
C GLU A 104 2.32 9.13 -8.16
N ALA A 105 2.97 10.18 -8.64
CA ALA A 105 2.57 11.55 -8.38
C ALA A 105 2.71 12.43 -9.63
N PRO A 106 1.91 13.50 -9.74
CA PRO A 106 2.12 14.51 -10.77
C PRO A 106 3.53 15.10 -10.69
N LYS A 107 4.18 15.24 -11.84
CA LYS A 107 5.52 15.83 -11.99
C LYS A 107 5.46 17.36 -11.93
N LYS A 108 4.94 17.89 -10.82
CA LYS A 108 4.85 19.33 -10.53
C LYS A 108 4.85 19.56 -9.02
N VAL A 109 5.35 20.71 -8.59
CA VAL A 109 5.30 21.15 -7.18
C VAL A 109 3.85 21.33 -6.75
N GLY A 110 3.51 20.84 -5.56
CA GLY A 110 2.16 20.91 -5.00
C GLY A 110 1.85 19.79 -4.02
N LYS A 111 0.71 19.93 -3.35
CA LYS A 111 0.16 18.92 -2.43
C LYS A 111 -0.97 18.16 -3.11
N PHE A 112 -0.89 16.83 -3.10
CA PHE A 112 -1.80 15.94 -3.79
C PHE A 112 -2.41 14.95 -2.81
N PRO A 113 -3.75 14.79 -2.78
CA PRO A 113 -4.37 13.70 -2.08
C PRO A 113 -3.96 12.36 -2.71
N LEU A 114 -3.73 11.36 -1.87
CA LEU A 114 -3.39 10.00 -2.30
C LEU A 114 -4.65 9.14 -2.40
N PHE A 115 -4.70 8.27 -3.42
CA PHE A 115 -5.80 7.33 -3.65
C PHE A 115 -5.29 5.90 -3.83
N SER A 116 -6.15 4.92 -3.56
CA SER A 116 -5.83 3.49 -3.69
C SER A 116 -5.62 3.04 -5.15
N THR A 117 -6.19 3.79 -6.10
CA THR A 117 -6.09 3.52 -7.53
C THR A 117 -5.36 4.66 -8.22
N SER A 118 -4.32 4.30 -8.98
CA SER A 118 -3.68 5.22 -9.92
C SER A 118 -4.69 5.62 -10.99
N ASN A 119 -4.91 6.92 -11.17
CA ASN A 119 -5.61 7.44 -12.35
C ASN A 119 -4.78 8.55 -12.98
N LEU A 120 -3.93 8.09 -13.88
CA LEU A 120 -2.94 8.85 -14.63
C LEU A 120 -3.52 9.98 -15.50
N LEU A 121 -4.82 9.94 -15.78
CA LEU A 121 -5.52 10.96 -16.58
C LEU A 121 -6.06 12.13 -15.75
N GLN A 122 -6.05 12.04 -14.41
CA GLN A 122 -6.70 13.00 -13.52
C GLN A 122 -5.73 13.72 -12.55
N ASP A 123 -4.42 13.69 -12.81
CA ASP A 123 -3.40 14.22 -11.89
C ASP A 123 -3.54 13.66 -10.46
N LYS A 124 -4.03 12.42 -10.34
CA LYS A 124 -4.22 11.76 -9.05
C LYS A 124 -2.94 11.10 -8.62
N ALA A 125 -2.49 11.40 -7.40
CA ALA A 125 -1.40 10.68 -6.79
C ALA A 125 -1.92 9.36 -6.18
N SER A 126 -1.09 8.33 -6.20
CA SER A 126 -1.38 7.04 -5.57
C SER A 126 -0.19 6.53 -4.80
N CYS A 127 -0.43 5.61 -3.87
CA CYS A 127 0.60 4.97 -3.08
C CYS A 127 0.30 3.49 -2.92
N THR A 128 1.35 2.67 -3.00
CA THR A 128 1.34 1.27 -2.59
C THR A 128 2.51 0.99 -1.67
N PHE A 129 2.37 -0.03 -0.85
CA PHE A 129 3.46 -0.59 -0.08
C PHE A 129 3.45 -2.09 -0.26
N SER A 130 4.61 -2.67 -0.58
CA SER A 130 4.72 -4.08 -0.89
C SER A 130 5.81 -4.72 -0.06
N LYS A 131 5.55 -5.96 0.35
CA LYS A 131 6.58 -6.86 0.87
C LYS A 131 6.88 -7.91 -0.20
N ILE A 132 8.15 -7.99 -0.58
CA ILE A 132 8.64 -8.92 -1.59
C ILE A 132 9.46 -9.99 -0.88
N ASP A 133 9.16 -11.26 -1.17
CA ASP A 133 9.90 -12.43 -0.75
C ASP A 133 10.47 -13.10 -2.00
N ILE A 134 11.80 -12.95 -2.16
CA ILE A 134 12.59 -13.39 -3.31
C ILE A 134 12.10 -12.79 -4.64
N ASP A 135 11.07 -13.38 -5.24
CA ASP A 135 10.49 -13.03 -6.54
C ASP A 135 8.95 -12.90 -6.48
N VAL A 136 8.35 -13.05 -5.29
CA VAL A 136 6.90 -13.01 -5.09
C VAL A 136 6.51 -11.86 -4.17
N VAL A 137 5.45 -11.14 -4.55
CA VAL A 137 4.78 -10.20 -3.64
C VAL A 137 4.07 -11.01 -2.56
N SER A 138 4.67 -11.04 -1.36
CA SER A 138 4.15 -11.77 -0.20
C SER A 138 3.00 -11.04 0.50
N ALA A 139 2.95 -9.71 0.37
CA ALA A 139 1.85 -8.87 0.82
C ALA A 139 1.88 -7.51 0.13
N ASN A 140 0.70 -6.92 -0.03
CA ASN A 140 0.52 -5.59 -0.60
C ASN A 140 -0.45 -4.79 0.24
N TRP A 141 -0.24 -3.48 0.28
CA TRP A 141 -1.12 -2.51 0.90
C TRP A 141 -1.36 -1.36 -0.08
N SER A 142 -2.60 -0.88 -0.11
CA SER A 142 -3.01 0.29 -0.87
C SER A 142 -3.54 1.37 0.07
N VAL A 143 -3.67 2.59 -0.42
CA VAL A 143 -4.22 3.72 0.36
C VAL A 143 -5.58 3.36 0.97
N ASP A 144 -5.76 3.67 2.24
CA ASP A 144 -7.08 3.65 2.87
C ASP A 144 -7.85 4.93 2.49
N ASP A 145 -8.63 4.87 1.41
CA ASP A 145 -9.39 6.02 0.90
C ASP A 145 -10.41 6.61 1.91
N THR A 146 -10.64 5.95 3.05
CA THR A 146 -11.49 6.47 4.12
C THR A 146 -10.77 7.48 5.04
N GLU A 147 -9.44 7.51 5.01
CA GLU A 147 -8.61 8.39 5.83
C GLU A 147 -8.34 9.72 5.09
N PRO A 148 -8.75 10.88 5.65
CA PRO A 148 -8.73 12.16 4.94
C PRO A 148 -7.31 12.76 4.80
N ASP A 149 -6.37 12.33 5.63
CA ASP A 149 -5.04 12.93 5.74
C ASP A 149 -4.01 12.30 4.80
N ASN A 150 -4.43 11.42 3.89
CA ASN A 150 -3.54 10.77 2.93
C ASN A 150 -3.08 11.77 1.86
N ASN A 151 -1.81 12.14 1.88
CA ASN A 151 -1.25 13.10 0.95
C ASN A 151 0.24 12.89 0.68
N ILE A 152 0.65 13.35 -0.50
CA ILE A 152 2.04 13.60 -0.85
C ILE A 152 2.19 15.06 -1.28
N GLU A 153 3.22 15.72 -0.80
CA GLU A 153 3.58 17.08 -1.17
C GLU A 153 4.93 17.07 -1.87
N ILE A 154 4.95 17.49 -3.13
CA ILE A 154 6.18 17.75 -3.88
C ILE A 154 6.58 19.19 -3.59
N THR A 155 7.67 19.37 -2.85
CA THR A 155 8.15 20.70 -2.43
C THR A 155 9.17 21.29 -3.41
N GLU A 156 9.94 20.44 -4.09
CA GLU A 156 11.00 20.85 -5.01
C GLU A 156 11.16 19.82 -6.13
N ILE A 157 11.29 20.30 -7.37
CA ILE A 157 11.75 19.53 -8.52
C ILE A 157 12.87 20.34 -9.17
N ASP A 158 14.11 19.91 -9.00
CA ASP A 158 15.28 20.50 -9.65
C ASP A 158 15.79 19.54 -10.73
N THR A 159 15.51 19.89 -11.99
CA THR A 159 15.94 19.09 -13.14
C THR A 159 17.41 19.29 -13.50
N LEU A 160 18.07 20.34 -13.00
CA LEU A 160 19.49 20.59 -13.24
C LEU A 160 20.34 19.72 -12.30
N SER A 161 20.02 19.70 -11.01
CA SER A 161 20.67 18.80 -10.04
C SER A 161 20.07 17.40 -10.01
N LYS A 162 18.98 17.17 -10.76
CA LYS A 162 18.22 15.92 -10.80
C LYS A 162 17.71 15.52 -9.41
N ARG A 163 17.17 16.45 -8.63
CA ARG A 163 16.66 16.18 -7.27
C ARG A 163 15.16 16.45 -7.17
N VAL A 164 14.48 15.63 -6.39
CA VAL A 164 13.09 15.85 -5.98
C VAL A 164 13.00 15.74 -4.48
N LYS A 165 12.33 16.71 -3.85
CA LYS A 165 12.10 16.75 -2.41
C LYS A 165 10.63 16.87 -2.09
N GLY A 166 10.23 16.30 -0.96
CA GLY A 166 8.87 16.42 -0.52
C GLY A 166 8.56 15.74 0.79
N ARG A 167 7.26 15.69 1.08
CA ARG A 167 6.70 15.18 2.32
C ARG A 167 5.51 14.29 2.04
N PHE A 168 5.17 13.41 2.98
CA PHE A 168 3.98 12.58 2.85
C PHE A 168 3.42 12.16 4.21
N ASN A 169 2.13 11.89 4.21
CA ASN A 169 1.45 11.14 5.26
C ASN A 169 0.50 10.16 4.57
N VAL A 170 0.54 8.89 4.95
CA VAL A 170 -0.32 7.90 4.31
C VAL A 170 -0.73 6.80 5.28
N HIS A 171 -2.02 6.49 5.27
CA HIS A 171 -2.63 5.32 5.87
C HIS A 171 -2.91 4.32 4.77
N LEU A 172 -2.51 3.08 5.02
CA LEU A 172 -2.59 1.99 4.07
C LEU A 172 -3.38 0.85 4.69
N LYS A 173 -4.23 0.23 3.88
CA LYS A 173 -4.94 -1.01 4.20
C LYS A 173 -4.43 -2.14 3.34
N LYS A 174 -4.38 -3.32 3.92
CA LYS A 174 -3.87 -4.53 3.29
C LYS A 174 -4.81 -5.00 2.18
N ASP A 175 -4.22 -5.40 1.07
CA ASP A 175 -4.91 -6.07 -0.01
C ASP A 175 -4.98 -7.58 0.27
N PHE A 176 -6.16 -8.07 0.62
CA PHE A 176 -6.41 -9.48 0.93
C PHE A 176 -6.53 -10.37 -0.31
N SER A 177 -6.45 -9.82 -1.52
CA SER A 177 -6.43 -10.61 -2.75
C SER A 177 -5.10 -11.35 -2.97
N VAL A 178 -4.03 -10.98 -2.24
CA VAL A 178 -2.72 -11.64 -2.28
C VAL A 178 -2.69 -12.83 -1.30
N SER A 179 -2.71 -14.05 -1.84
CA SER A 179 -2.66 -15.28 -1.03
C SER A 179 -1.29 -15.42 -0.35
N GLY A 180 -1.28 -15.60 0.97
CA GLY A 180 -0.06 -15.67 1.79
C GLY A 180 0.05 -14.56 2.84
N ALA A 181 -0.78 -13.51 2.72
CA ALA A 181 -0.61 -12.34 3.55
C ALA A 181 -1.08 -12.50 5.01
N VAL A 182 -1.67 -13.63 5.44
CA VAL A 182 -2.47 -13.76 6.69
C VAL A 182 -1.75 -13.25 7.95
N HIS A 183 -0.43 -13.35 8.04
CA HIS A 183 0.35 -12.95 9.21
C HIS A 183 0.77 -11.46 9.26
N PHE A 184 0.47 -10.67 8.23
CA PHE A 184 0.83 -9.26 8.19
C PHE A 184 -0.27 -8.35 8.73
N PRO A 185 0.09 -7.19 9.31
CA PRO A 185 -0.90 -6.25 9.83
C PRO A 185 -1.88 -5.79 8.74
N SER A 186 -3.15 -5.65 9.10
CA SER A 186 -4.19 -5.21 8.16
C SER A 186 -4.08 -3.72 7.81
N LYS A 187 -3.46 -2.92 8.68
CA LYS A 187 -3.20 -1.50 8.46
C LYS A 187 -1.73 -1.15 8.68
N LEU A 188 -1.25 -0.22 7.88
CA LEU A 188 0.04 0.44 8.07
C LEU A 188 -0.19 1.94 8.00
N TYR A 189 0.66 2.72 8.67
CA TYR A 189 0.66 4.15 8.48
C TYR A 189 2.08 4.68 8.47
N PHE A 190 2.32 5.69 7.64
CA PHE A 190 3.57 6.41 7.56
C PHE A 190 3.26 7.87 7.86
N LYS A 191 3.82 8.38 8.95
CA LYS A 191 3.64 9.76 9.41
C LYS A 191 4.94 10.52 9.35
N ASP A 192 4.83 11.84 9.19
CA ASP A 192 5.98 12.75 9.11
C ASP A 192 6.99 12.30 8.06
N GLY A 193 6.47 11.82 6.93
CA GLY A 193 7.27 11.31 5.84
C GLY A 193 8.01 12.44 5.13
N GLU A 194 9.28 12.23 4.83
CA GLU A 194 10.13 13.15 4.07
C GLU A 194 10.98 12.36 3.06
N PHE A 195 11.20 12.96 1.89
CA PHE A 195 12.10 12.41 0.89
C PHE A 195 12.97 13.49 0.26
N ASP A 196 14.19 13.09 -0.08
CA ASP A 196 15.16 13.86 -0.89
C ASP A 196 15.91 12.85 -1.75
N VAL A 197 15.54 12.78 -3.02
CA VAL A 197 15.85 11.66 -3.92
C VAL A 197 16.26 12.17 -5.30
N GLU A 198 17.06 11.37 -5.99
CA GLU A 198 17.59 11.65 -7.32
C GLU A 198 16.62 11.16 -8.40
N ILE A 199 16.54 11.92 -9.49
CA ILE A 199 15.89 11.51 -10.73
C ILE A 199 16.87 10.64 -11.51
N ILE A 200 16.56 9.35 -11.59
CA ILE A 200 17.32 8.38 -12.38
C ILE A 200 16.58 8.09 -13.70
N ASN A 201 17.36 7.88 -14.77
CA ASN A 201 16.87 7.60 -16.12
C ASN A 201 16.86 6.10 -16.40
#